data_AF-A0A833E6Z3-F1
#
_entry.id   AF-A0A833E6Z3-F1
#
_cell.length_a   1.000
_cell.length_b   1.000
_cell.length_c   1.000
_cell.angle_alpha   90.00
_cell.angle_beta   90.00
_cell.angle_gamma   90.00
#
_symmetry.space_group_name_H-M   'P 1'
#
loop_
_entity.id
_entity.type
_entity.pdbx_description
1 polymer ?
#
loop_
_entity_poly.entity_id
_entity_poly.type
_entity_poly.pdbx_seq_one_letter_code
_entity_poly.pdbx_strand_id
1 'polypeptide(L)'
;MARRGINWAVEVLKRLKGLDFPAKKDQIRERLKDLYWHGMPMEKILDEVLKDEFASPAELLHEISEAIKKLEDRGELPVTARRGINWAVEVLKRLRGTEFPISKEELAKRLEGLQWRGIDIKNLINEIEKDRFGSPAEVLHELSEAIKRLEEKGVVQA
;
A
#
# COMPACT_ATOMS: atom_id res chain seq x y z
N MET A 1 8.72 8.47 10.67
CA MET A 1 8.50 8.09 12.09
C MET A 1 7.40 7.03 12.17
N ALA A 2 7.46 6.10 13.13
CA ALA A 2 6.55 4.95 13.24
C ALA A 2 5.06 5.35 13.33
N ARG A 3 4.24 5.06 12.30
CA ARG A 3 2.78 5.31 12.31
C ARG A 3 2.01 4.00 12.50
N ARG A 4 2.32 3.23 13.55
CA ARG A 4 1.58 2.01 13.91
C ARG A 4 0.58 2.38 15.02
N GLY A 5 -0.72 2.23 14.76
CA GLY A 5 -1.77 2.34 15.77
C GLY A 5 -2.79 3.45 15.49
N ILE A 6 -2.42 4.72 15.64
CA ILE A 6 -3.42 5.79 15.80
C ILE A 6 -3.99 6.28 14.46
N ASN A 7 -3.20 6.37 13.39
CA ASN A 7 -3.63 7.15 12.22
C ASN A 7 -4.73 6.46 11.39
N TRP A 8 -4.64 5.16 11.14
CA TRP A 8 -5.64 4.46 10.33
C TRP A 8 -6.96 4.29 11.10
N ALA A 9 -6.90 3.97 12.39
CA ALA A 9 -8.09 3.81 13.22
C ALA A 9 -8.85 5.15 13.34
N VAL A 10 -8.14 6.26 13.54
CA VAL A 10 -8.73 7.59 13.54
C VAL A 10 -9.35 7.93 12.19
N GLU A 11 -8.71 7.59 11.07
CA GLU A 11 -9.25 7.85 9.74
C GLU A 11 -10.50 7.03 9.45
N VAL A 12 -10.54 5.77 9.87
CA VAL A 12 -11.75 4.93 9.87
C VAL A 12 -12.85 5.60 10.68
N LEU A 13 -12.58 6.01 11.93
CA LEU A 13 -13.58 6.66 12.78
C LEU A 13 -14.08 7.99 12.21
N LYS A 14 -13.22 8.79 11.57
CA LYS A 14 -13.63 10.04 10.91
C LYS A 14 -14.63 9.79 9.79
N ARG A 15 -14.41 8.76 8.96
CA ARG A 15 -15.30 8.40 7.85
C ARG A 15 -16.62 7.78 8.32
N LEU A 16 -16.58 7.10 9.46
CA LEU A 16 -17.76 6.55 10.12
C LEU A 16 -18.52 7.57 10.97
N LYS A 17 -18.04 8.82 11.08
CA LYS A 17 -18.73 9.86 11.84
C LYS A 17 -20.16 10.03 11.32
N GLY A 18 -21.12 9.98 12.25
CA GLY A 18 -22.55 10.07 11.94
C GLY A 18 -23.15 8.80 11.35
N LEU A 19 -22.47 7.65 11.44
CA LEU A 19 -23.07 6.33 11.23
C LEU A 19 -23.53 5.80 12.59
N ASP A 20 -24.80 5.43 12.68
CA ASP A 20 -25.36 4.78 13.88
C ASP A 20 -24.97 3.29 13.91
N PHE A 21 -24.74 2.78 15.12
CA PHE A 21 -24.48 1.37 15.35
C PHE A 21 -25.69 0.72 16.04
N PRO A 22 -26.04 -0.55 15.70
CA PRO A 22 -25.26 -1.46 14.88
C PRO A 22 -25.28 -1.13 13.38
N ALA A 23 -24.14 -1.34 12.72
CA ALA A 23 -23.94 -0.99 11.32
C ALA A 23 -23.60 -2.23 10.49
N LYS A 24 -24.17 -2.33 9.29
CA LYS A 24 -23.87 -3.42 8.35
C LYS A 24 -22.55 -3.20 7.62
N LYS A 25 -21.87 -4.29 7.27
CA LYS A 25 -20.59 -4.28 6.52
C LYS A 25 -20.71 -3.49 5.22
N ASP A 26 -21.84 -3.56 4.51
CA ASP A 26 -22.04 -2.80 3.27
C ASP A 26 -22.11 -1.28 3.51
N GLN A 27 -22.72 -0.84 4.60
CA GLN A 27 -22.75 0.58 4.97
C GLN A 27 -21.35 1.08 5.32
N ILE A 28 -20.58 0.26 6.04
CA ILE A 28 -19.18 0.56 6.40
C ILE A 28 -18.30 0.56 5.14
N ARG A 29 -18.48 -0.41 4.23
CA ARG A 29 -17.75 -0.51 2.98
C ARG A 29 -17.90 0.76 2.14
N GLU A 30 -19.13 1.26 2.00
CA GLU A 30 -19.38 2.51 1.28
C GLU A 30 -18.70 3.72 1.94
N ARG A 31 -18.70 3.81 3.27
CA ARG A 31 -18.02 4.89 4.00
C ARG A 31 -16.49 4.82 3.89
N LEU A 32 -15.94 3.61 3.78
CA LEU A 32 -14.51 3.36 3.70
C LEU A 32 -14.00 3.23 2.26
N LYS A 33 -14.85 3.50 1.26
CA LYS A 33 -14.47 3.56 -0.15
C LYS A 33 -13.32 4.53 -0.37
N ASP A 34 -12.33 4.16 -1.18
CA ASP A 34 -11.12 4.95 -1.43
C ASP A 34 -10.25 5.20 -0.16
N LEU A 35 -10.48 4.49 0.95
CA LEU A 35 -9.54 4.43 2.06
C LEU A 35 -8.51 3.35 1.78
N TYR A 36 -7.23 3.68 1.95
CA TYR A 36 -6.14 2.73 1.77
C TYR A 36 -5.37 2.56 3.07
N TRP A 37 -5.12 1.31 3.43
CA TRP A 37 -4.20 0.95 4.49
C TRP A 37 -2.94 0.36 3.86
N HIS A 38 -1.81 1.08 3.96
CA HIS A 38 -0.54 0.69 3.35
C HIS A 38 -0.60 0.33 1.86
N GLY A 39 -1.51 0.95 1.10
CA GLY A 39 -1.73 0.70 -0.32
C GLY A 39 -2.73 -0.39 -0.65
N MET A 40 -3.22 -1.11 0.36
CA MET A 40 -4.36 -2.01 0.21
C MET A 40 -5.67 -1.23 0.40
N PRO A 41 -6.63 -1.33 -0.54
CA PRO A 41 -7.97 -0.79 -0.35
C PRO A 41 -8.62 -1.40 0.88
N MET A 42 -9.30 -0.57 1.67
CA MET A 42 -10.01 -1.03 2.87
C MET A 42 -11.12 -2.02 2.53
N GLU A 43 -11.69 -1.95 1.33
CA GLU A 43 -12.67 -2.91 0.81
C GLU A 43 -12.10 -4.34 0.82
N LYS A 44 -10.85 -4.52 0.37
CA LYS A 44 -10.18 -5.83 0.42
C LYS A 44 -9.93 -6.32 1.83
N ILE A 45 -9.66 -5.41 2.77
CA ILE A 45 -9.49 -5.77 4.18
C ILE A 45 -10.83 -6.20 4.79
N LEU A 46 -11.92 -5.50 4.43
CA LEU A 46 -13.27 -5.86 4.86
C LEU A 46 -13.74 -7.20 4.28
N ASP A 47 -13.23 -7.62 3.11
CA ASP A 47 -13.55 -8.94 2.53
C ASP A 47 -13.04 -10.09 3.41
N GLU A 48 -11.97 -9.87 4.18
CA GLU A 48 -11.45 -10.84 5.15
C GLU A 48 -12.25 -10.87 6.47
N VAL A 49 -13.12 -9.88 6.69
CA VAL A 49 -13.97 -9.82 7.87
C VAL A 49 -15.24 -10.64 7.63
N LEU A 50 -15.36 -11.73 8.39
CA LEU A 50 -16.46 -12.69 8.26
C LEU A 50 -17.80 -12.13 8.76
N LYS A 51 -17.77 -11.12 9.63
CA LYS A 51 -18.97 -10.53 10.22
C LYS A 51 -19.63 -9.54 9.26
N ASP A 52 -20.96 -9.58 9.18
CA ASP A 52 -21.75 -8.67 8.33
C ASP A 52 -22.39 -7.50 9.10
N GLU A 53 -22.33 -7.50 10.43
CA GLU A 53 -22.91 -6.47 11.29
C GLU A 53 -22.02 -6.21 12.51
N PHE A 54 -21.84 -4.95 12.88
CA PHE A 54 -20.95 -4.53 13.96
C PHE A 54 -21.75 -3.74 14.98
N ALA A 55 -21.63 -4.08 16.27
CA ALA A 55 -22.37 -3.46 17.35
C ALA A 55 -21.75 -2.14 17.82
N SER A 56 -20.46 -1.92 17.56
CA SER A 56 -19.76 -0.70 17.94
C SER A 56 -18.57 -0.39 17.04
N PRO A 57 -18.10 0.88 17.01
CA PRO A 57 -16.87 1.22 16.31
C PRO A 57 -15.64 0.45 16.82
N ALA A 58 -15.59 0.15 18.12
CA ALA A 58 -14.49 -0.60 18.71
C ALA A 58 -14.44 -2.05 18.20
N GLU A 59 -15.60 -2.69 18.09
CA GLU A 59 -15.71 -4.03 17.50
C GLU A 59 -15.25 -4.04 16.04
N LEU A 60 -15.70 -3.06 15.24
CA LEU A 60 -15.26 -2.93 13.85
C LEU A 60 -13.74 -2.76 13.73
N LEU A 61 -13.13 -1.89 14.53
CA LEU A 61 -11.69 -1.67 14.52
C LEU A 61 -10.91 -2.95 14.91
N HIS A 62 -11.45 -3.73 15.85
CA HIS A 62 -10.88 -5.00 16.24
C HIS A 62 -10.89 -6.01 15.08
N GLU A 63 -12.04 -6.18 14.42
CA GLU A 63 -12.19 -7.09 13.28
C GLU A 63 -11.30 -6.68 12.09
N ILE A 64 -11.20 -5.39 11.79
CA ILE A 64 -10.27 -4.87 10.78
C ILE A 64 -8.81 -5.18 11.16
N SER A 65 -8.45 -5.04 12.44
CA SER A 65 -7.10 -5.35 12.92
C SER A 65 -6.78 -6.85 12.78
N GLU A 66 -7.72 -7.73 13.08
CA GLU A 66 -7.55 -9.18 12.92
C GLU A 66 -7.46 -9.58 11.44
N ALA A 67 -8.26 -8.96 10.57
CA ALA A 67 -8.18 -9.14 9.12
C ALA A 67 -6.79 -8.74 8.58
N ILE A 68 -6.29 -7.57 8.99
CA ILE A 68 -4.94 -7.11 8.63
C ILE A 68 -3.88 -8.13 9.07
N LYS A 69 -3.97 -8.63 10.32
CA LYS A 69 -3.02 -9.60 10.86
C LYS A 69 -3.03 -10.91 10.07
N LYS A 70 -4.21 -11.43 9.70
CA LYS A 70 -4.32 -12.62 8.85
C LYS A 70 -3.65 -12.40 7.49
N LEU A 71 -3.85 -11.24 6.88
CA LEU A 71 -3.18 -10.89 5.62
C LEU A 71 -1.66 -10.74 5.78
N GLU A 72 -1.19 -10.23 6.93
CA GLU A 72 0.24 -10.17 7.29
C GLU A 72 0.86 -11.56 7.37
N ASP A 73 0.17 -12.48 8.05
CA ASP A 73 0.62 -13.85 8.29
C ASP A 73 0.62 -14.69 6.99
N ARG A 74 -0.36 -14.47 6.09
CA ARG A 74 -0.40 -15.10 4.75
C ARG A 74 0.58 -14.47 3.75
N GLY A 75 1.20 -13.34 4.07
CA GLY A 75 2.09 -12.61 3.16
C GLY A 75 1.37 -11.95 1.98
N GLU A 76 0.05 -11.80 2.08
CA GLU A 76 -0.83 -11.23 1.04
C GLU A 76 -0.95 -9.72 1.13
N LEU A 77 -0.35 -9.10 2.16
CA LEU A 77 -0.18 -7.67 2.18
C LEU A 77 0.78 -7.20 1.08
N PRO A 78 0.48 -6.08 0.41
CA PRO A 78 1.46 -5.44 -0.44
C PRO A 78 2.68 -5.06 0.41
N VAL A 79 3.87 -5.39 -0.11
CA VAL A 79 5.18 -5.24 0.56
C VAL A 79 5.46 -3.79 0.99
N THR A 80 4.66 -2.84 0.49
CA THR A 80 4.55 -1.42 0.88
C THR A 80 4.20 -1.12 2.32
N ALA A 81 3.64 -2.07 3.07
CA ALA A 81 3.37 -1.88 4.50
C ALA A 81 4.66 -1.85 5.33
N ARG A 82 5.77 -2.38 4.80
CA ARG A 82 7.03 -2.57 5.52
C ARG A 82 8.04 -1.49 5.10
N ARG A 83 8.57 -0.75 6.10
CA ARG A 83 9.46 0.42 5.97
C ARG A 83 10.58 0.28 4.92
N GLY A 84 11.04 1.42 4.38
CA GLY A 84 11.93 1.59 3.21
C GLY A 84 13.15 0.68 3.04
N ILE A 85 13.77 0.15 4.10
CA ILE A 85 14.86 -0.84 3.96
C ILE A 85 14.34 -2.15 3.33
N ASN A 86 13.15 -2.60 3.72
CA ASN A 86 12.57 -3.83 3.18
C ASN A 86 12.08 -3.65 1.73
N TRP A 87 11.67 -2.45 1.36
CA TRP A 87 11.24 -2.14 -0.01
C TRP A 87 12.41 -2.18 -0.99
N ALA A 88 13.55 -1.57 -0.64
CA ALA A 88 14.76 -1.65 -1.44
C ALA A 88 15.25 -3.10 -1.59
N VAL A 89 15.23 -3.87 -0.50
CA VAL A 89 15.56 -5.31 -0.54
C VAL A 89 14.63 -6.07 -1.49
N GLU A 90 13.35 -5.77 -1.50
CA GLU A 90 12.39 -6.44 -2.38
C GLU A 90 12.63 -6.11 -3.86
N VAL A 91 12.89 -4.84 -4.18
CA VAL A 91 13.32 -4.44 -5.54
C VAL A 91 14.56 -5.22 -5.94
N LEU A 92 15.58 -5.30 -5.09
CA LEU A 92 16.80 -6.05 -5.37
C LEU A 92 16.56 -7.56 -5.52
N LYS A 93 15.65 -8.16 -4.75
CA LYS A 93 15.27 -9.58 -4.92
C LYS A 93 14.67 -9.83 -6.30
N ARG A 94 13.80 -8.95 -6.79
CA ARG A 94 13.16 -9.07 -8.11
C ARG A 94 14.13 -8.81 -9.26
N LEU A 95 15.15 -8.01 -9.02
CA LEU A 95 16.25 -7.77 -9.96
C LEU A 95 17.34 -8.84 -9.90
N ARG A 96 17.29 -9.79 -8.97
CA ARG A 96 18.30 -10.86 -8.86
C ARG A 96 18.35 -11.68 -10.16
N GLY A 97 19.55 -11.94 -10.66
CA GLY A 97 19.77 -12.70 -11.89
C GLY A 97 19.42 -11.93 -13.18
N THR A 98 19.17 -10.62 -13.06
CA THR A 98 18.98 -9.74 -14.21
C THR A 98 20.34 -9.33 -14.77
N GLU A 99 20.51 -9.45 -16.09
CA GLU A 99 21.65 -8.86 -16.78
C GLU A 99 21.36 -7.39 -17.10
N PHE A 100 22.27 -6.51 -16.70
CA PHE A 100 22.17 -5.08 -16.96
C PHE A 100 22.99 -4.71 -18.22
N PRO A 101 22.58 -3.69 -18.99
CA PRO A 101 21.48 -2.76 -18.71
C PRO A 101 20.08 -3.31 -19.07
N ILE A 102 19.07 -2.92 -18.30
CA ILE A 102 17.66 -3.24 -18.59
C ILE A 102 16.88 -2.04 -19.09
N SER A 103 15.84 -2.28 -19.89
CA SER A 103 14.91 -1.24 -20.32
C SER A 103 13.85 -0.95 -19.26
N LYS A 104 13.18 0.20 -19.41
CA LYS A 104 12.04 0.62 -18.57
C LYS A 104 10.88 -0.37 -18.61
N GLU A 105 10.60 -0.96 -19.78
CA GLU A 105 9.56 -1.98 -19.95
C GLU A 105 9.90 -3.27 -19.19
N GLU A 106 11.15 -3.74 -19.30
CA GLU A 106 11.60 -4.93 -18.59
C GLU A 106 11.64 -4.69 -17.07
N LEU A 107 12.05 -3.49 -16.64
CA LEU A 107 11.98 -3.08 -15.24
C LEU A 107 10.53 -3.12 -14.72
N ALA A 108 9.58 -2.54 -15.47
CA ALA A 108 8.16 -2.53 -15.10
C ALA A 108 7.58 -3.94 -14.99
N LYS A 109 7.97 -4.84 -15.91
CA LYS A 109 7.58 -6.26 -15.87
C LYS A 109 8.15 -6.97 -14.63
N ARG A 110 9.43 -6.77 -14.33
CA ARG A 110 10.09 -7.41 -13.17
C ARG A 110 9.52 -6.94 -11.84
N LEU A 111 9.17 -5.66 -11.74
CA LEU A 111 8.65 -5.09 -10.51
C LEU A 111 7.12 -5.18 -10.40
N GLU A 112 6.41 -5.78 -11.36
CA GLU A 112 4.95 -5.81 -11.42
C GLU A 112 4.27 -6.25 -10.12
N GLY A 113 3.28 -5.48 -9.67
CA GLY A 113 2.59 -5.74 -8.40
C GLY A 113 3.34 -5.24 -7.16
N LEU A 114 4.55 -4.68 -7.30
CA LEU A 114 5.07 -3.79 -6.26
C LEU A 114 4.28 -2.49 -6.25
N GLN A 115 4.22 -1.91 -5.07
CA GLN A 115 3.67 -0.59 -4.86
C GLN A 115 4.65 0.20 -3.98
N TRP A 116 4.40 1.49 -3.77
CA TRP A 116 4.99 2.31 -2.70
C TRP A 116 3.89 3.16 -2.07
N ARG A 117 3.57 2.95 -0.79
CA ARG A 117 2.48 3.67 -0.09
C ARG A 117 1.16 3.73 -0.88
N GLY A 118 0.83 2.68 -1.63
CA GLY A 118 -0.38 2.62 -2.48
C GLY A 118 -0.23 3.12 -3.91
N ILE A 119 0.92 3.70 -4.26
CA ILE A 119 1.24 4.04 -5.64
C ILE A 119 1.74 2.77 -6.33
N ASP A 120 1.13 2.41 -7.46
CA ASP A 120 1.62 1.31 -8.29
C ASP A 120 3.04 1.60 -8.79
N ILE A 121 3.92 0.59 -8.78
CA ILE A 121 5.29 0.76 -9.29
C ILE A 121 5.30 1.20 -10.76
N LYS A 122 4.29 0.85 -11.56
CA LYS A 122 4.16 1.33 -12.95
C LYS A 122 4.03 2.84 -12.99
N ASN A 123 3.26 3.44 -12.07
CA ASN A 123 3.14 4.90 -11.97
C ASN A 123 4.47 5.53 -11.55
N LEU A 124 5.21 4.92 -10.61
CA LEU A 124 6.54 5.37 -10.24
C LEU A 124 7.53 5.30 -11.40
N ILE A 125 7.55 4.18 -12.12
CA ILE A 125 8.44 4.00 -13.28
C ILE A 125 8.09 5.00 -14.37
N ASN A 126 6.80 5.28 -14.61
CA ASN A 126 6.37 6.28 -15.59
C ASN A 126 6.93 7.69 -15.30
N GLU A 127 7.15 8.04 -14.03
CA GLU A 127 7.77 9.30 -13.59
C GLU A 127 9.30 9.34 -13.76
N ILE A 128 9.93 8.24 -14.17
CA ILE A 128 11.36 8.19 -14.49
C ILE A 128 11.56 8.57 -15.96
N GLU A 129 12.37 9.58 -16.24
CA GLU A 129 12.64 10.04 -17.62
C GLU A 129 13.54 9.08 -18.41
N LYS A 130 14.39 8.31 -17.73
CA LYS A 130 15.30 7.35 -18.36
C LYS A 130 14.58 6.09 -18.83
N ASP A 131 15.01 5.61 -19.99
CA ASP A 131 14.51 4.37 -20.60
C ASP A 131 15.41 3.14 -20.37
N ARG A 132 16.62 3.34 -19.83
CA ARG A 132 17.58 2.25 -19.52
C ARG A 132 18.27 2.47 -18.18
N PHE A 133 18.56 1.36 -17.51
CA PHE A 133 19.20 1.32 -16.20
C PHE A 133 20.41 0.40 -16.27
N GLY A 134 21.58 0.88 -15.86
CA GLY A 134 22.86 0.18 -15.93
C GLY A 134 23.21 -0.64 -14.69
N SER A 135 22.53 -0.45 -13.56
CA SER A 135 22.77 -1.25 -12.35
C SER A 135 21.57 -1.29 -11.40
N PRO A 136 21.52 -2.27 -10.47
CA PRO A 136 20.49 -2.28 -9.42
C PRO A 136 20.50 -1.02 -8.55
N ALA A 137 21.68 -0.43 -8.30
CA ALA A 137 21.82 0.79 -7.52
C ALA A 137 21.19 1.99 -8.26
N GLU A 138 21.40 2.08 -9.57
CA GLU A 138 20.75 3.10 -10.40
C GLU A 138 19.24 2.95 -10.39
N VAL A 139 18.70 1.73 -10.49
CA VAL A 139 17.26 1.50 -10.38
C VAL A 139 16.70 2.02 -9.05
N LEU A 140 17.34 1.70 -7.92
CA LEU A 140 16.91 2.20 -6.61
C LEU A 140 16.96 3.72 -6.52
N HIS A 141 18.00 4.34 -7.08
CA HIS A 141 18.15 5.78 -7.13
C HIS A 141 17.01 6.44 -7.92
N GLU A 142 16.76 5.98 -9.14
CA GLU A 142 15.72 6.57 -10.01
C GLU A 142 14.32 6.40 -9.44
N LEU A 143 14.03 5.24 -8.83
CA LEU A 143 12.76 5.04 -8.14
C LEU A 143 12.63 5.96 -6.92
N SER A 144 13.72 6.17 -6.17
CA SER A 144 13.73 7.11 -5.04
C SER A 144 13.45 8.54 -5.50
N GLU A 145 14.05 8.97 -6.61
CA GLU A 145 13.81 10.30 -7.19
C GLU A 145 12.37 10.44 -7.72
N ALA A 146 11.83 9.40 -8.34
CA ALA A 146 10.43 9.38 -8.77
C ALA A 146 9.45 9.50 -7.58
N ILE A 147 9.74 8.81 -6.46
CA ILE A 147 8.95 8.93 -5.22
C ILE A 147 8.96 10.38 -4.72
N LYS A 148 10.13 11.03 -4.64
CA LYS A 148 10.25 12.43 -4.21
C LYS A 148 9.43 13.36 -5.10
N ARG A 149 9.51 13.20 -6.43
CA ARG A 149 8.70 14.00 -7.38
C ARG A 149 7.20 13.84 -7.14
N LEU A 150 6.72 12.63 -6.84
CA LEU A 150 5.31 12.40 -6.51
C LEU A 150 4.90 12.98 -5.15
N GLU A 151 5.79 12.94 -4.14
CA GLU A 151 5.59 13.58 -2.84
C GLU A 151 5.51 15.11 -2.99
N GLU A 152 6.39 15.72 -3.79
CA GLU A 152 6.39 17.16 -4.10
C GLU A 152 5.13 17.61 -4.85
N LYS A 153 4.61 16.77 -5.76
CA LYS A 153 3.34 17.00 -6.47
C LYS A 153 2.10 16.85 -5.57
N GLY A 154 2.27 16.48 -4.29
CA GLY A 154 1.16 16.27 -3.35
C GLY A 154 0.31 15.03 -3.64
N VAL A 155 0.77 14.15 -4.54
CA VAL A 155 0.11 12.88 -4.88
C VAL A 155 0.26 11.87 -3.73
N VAL A 156 1.23 12.11 -2.85
CA VAL A 156 1.58 11.24 -1.73
C VAL A 156 1.70 12.09 -0.47
N GLN A 157 0.87 11.81 0.56
CA GLN A 157 1.06 12.44 1.86
C GLN A 157 2.22 11.74 2.60
N ALA A 158 3.22 12.54 2.98
CA ALA A 158 4.41 12.12 3.73
C ALA A 158 4.06 11.49 5.08
#